data_AF-A0A2A4WWU4-F1
#
_entry.id   AF-A0A2A4WWU4-F1
#
_cell.length_a   1.000
_cell.length_b   1.000
_cell.length_c   1.000
_cell.angle_alpha   90.00
_cell.angle_beta   90.00
_cell.angle_gamma   90.00
#
_symmetry.space_group_name_H-M   'P 1'
#
loop_
_entity.id
_entity.type
_entity.pdbx_description
1 polymer ?
#
loop_
_entity_poly.entity_id
_entity_poly.type
_entity_poly.pdbx_seq_one_letter_code
_entity_poly.pdbx_strand_id
1 'polypeptide(L)'
;MSRKNKQPIFRIHPRNAYAIAILLIVGLAWATYATAAAIVGDPVLGADDPILGSKHDFTGLNDRAGVVAMSGVAFSDYGYSCVYCHIPPEEAGAVPADFGGIDGWNRYVPALSNYKLYDSVNLDNKTAEPNPISMLCLSCHDGTMAVDMVVFKPATFDPALDDAMHMRLNAEDNIESCGKCHNGDIAHDITVKVLGTDLRNDHPISMKYAGLGFEDADFRPPDNPNGFDNGVKLYNGQVECMTCHNVHDPSRELLLRANAEVLCFTCHTK
;
A
#
# COMPACT_ATOMS: atom_id res chain seq x y z
N MET A 1 -1.43 5.40 -85.31
CA MET A 1 -2.06 4.24 -84.63
C MET A 1 -1.75 4.39 -83.13
N SER A 2 -2.72 4.84 -82.31
CA SER A 2 -3.63 4.00 -81.49
C SER A 2 -2.83 3.27 -80.38
N ARG A 3 -3.02 3.48 -79.07
CA ARG A 3 -4.26 3.59 -78.28
C ARG A 3 -4.02 4.40 -76.99
N LYS A 4 -4.91 5.34 -76.66
CA LYS A 4 -5.07 5.89 -75.30
C LYS A 4 -6.06 5.02 -74.53
N ASN A 5 -5.66 4.57 -73.35
CA ASN A 5 -6.46 3.74 -72.45
C ASN A 5 -7.55 4.61 -71.79
N LYS A 6 -8.84 4.33 -72.06
CA LYS A 6 -9.97 4.95 -71.37
C LYS A 6 -10.44 4.02 -70.25
N GLN A 7 -10.34 4.46 -69.00
CA GLN A 7 -10.98 3.83 -67.85
C GLN A 7 -12.49 4.16 -67.86
N PRO A 8 -13.39 3.22 -67.48
CA PRO A 8 -14.81 3.49 -67.41
C PRO A 8 -15.19 4.28 -66.15
N ILE A 9 -15.94 5.35 -66.35
CA ILE A 9 -16.57 6.15 -65.30
C ILE A 9 -17.81 5.39 -64.79
N PHE A 10 -17.77 4.87 -63.57
CA PHE A 10 -18.96 4.34 -62.91
C PHE A 10 -19.84 5.49 -62.41
N ARG A 11 -21.03 5.63 -63.02
CA ARG A 11 -22.13 6.47 -62.54
C ARG A 11 -22.86 5.73 -61.41
N ILE A 12 -22.71 6.21 -60.18
CA ILE A 12 -23.50 5.71 -59.04
C ILE A 12 -24.84 6.45 -59.01
N HIS A 13 -25.93 5.71 -59.09
CA HIS A 13 -27.31 6.21 -58.99
C HIS A 13 -27.67 6.51 -57.52
N PRO A 14 -28.31 7.65 -57.19
CA PRO A 14 -28.66 8.01 -55.82
C PRO A 14 -30.00 7.36 -55.43
N ARG A 15 -29.97 6.07 -55.13
CA ARG A 15 -31.10 5.36 -54.52
C ARG A 15 -30.54 4.29 -53.60
N ASN A 16 -30.08 4.70 -52.41
CA ASN A 16 -29.93 3.85 -51.19
C ASN A 16 -29.18 4.57 -50.05
N ALA A 17 -29.32 5.90 -49.92
CA ALA A 17 -28.75 6.63 -48.77
C ALA A 17 -29.55 6.45 -47.47
N TYR A 18 -30.75 5.85 -47.52
CA TYR A 18 -31.65 5.74 -46.37
C TYR A 18 -31.62 4.38 -45.67
N ALA A 19 -30.95 3.35 -46.22
CA ALA A 19 -30.93 2.01 -45.65
C ALA A 19 -29.70 1.71 -44.76
N ILE A 20 -28.64 2.52 -44.83
CA ILE A 20 -27.42 2.34 -44.02
C ILE A 20 -27.51 3.13 -42.69
N ALA A 21 -28.37 4.15 -42.61
CA ALA A 21 -28.55 4.96 -41.41
C ALA A 21 -29.36 4.26 -40.29
N ILE A 22 -30.11 3.20 -40.58
CA ILE A 22 -30.98 2.53 -39.60
C ILE A 22 -30.26 1.37 -38.88
N LEU A 23 -29.22 0.78 -39.47
CA LEU A 23 -28.43 -0.28 -38.82
C LEU A 23 -27.37 0.24 -37.83
N LEU A 24 -27.11 1.55 -37.80
CA LEU A 24 -26.21 2.18 -36.81
C LEU A 24 -26.93 2.63 -35.54
N ILE A 25 -28.26 2.57 -35.48
CA ILE A 25 -29.05 3.00 -34.30
C ILE A 25 -29.49 1.81 -33.44
N VAL A 26 -29.48 0.58 -33.97
CA VAL A 26 -29.97 -0.61 -33.23
C VAL A 26 -28.82 -1.45 -32.62
N GLY A 27 -27.56 -1.21 -33.00
CA GLY A 27 -26.37 -1.85 -32.40
C GLY A 27 -25.82 -1.17 -31.14
N LEU A 28 -26.43 -0.07 -30.70
CA LEU A 28 -25.97 0.77 -29.58
C LEU A 28 -26.77 0.57 -28.29
N ALA A 29 -27.53 -0.52 -28.17
CA ALA A 29 -28.47 -0.73 -27.06
C ALA A 29 -28.20 -1.99 -26.20
N TRP A 30 -26.99 -2.55 -26.26
CA TRP A 30 -26.54 -3.62 -25.35
C TRP A 30 -25.11 -3.36 -24.86
N ALA A 31 -24.79 -2.11 -24.54
CA ALA A 31 -23.82 -1.86 -23.48
C ALA A 31 -24.61 -2.02 -22.18
N THR A 32 -24.47 -3.17 -21.53
CA THR A 32 -24.84 -3.30 -20.13
C THR A 32 -23.96 -2.31 -19.36
N TYR A 33 -24.47 -1.09 -19.18
CA TYR A 33 -24.04 -0.22 -18.12
C TYR A 33 -24.39 -0.96 -16.83
N ALA A 34 -23.49 -1.83 -16.39
CA ALA A 34 -23.35 -2.06 -14.97
C ALA A 34 -23.04 -0.68 -14.42
N THR A 35 -24.06 -0.03 -13.88
CA THR A 35 -23.86 1.08 -12.97
C THR A 35 -23.03 0.49 -11.85
N ALA A 36 -21.71 0.65 -11.93
CA ALA A 36 -20.91 0.75 -10.73
C ALA A 36 -21.60 1.87 -9.96
N ALA A 37 -22.44 1.50 -9.00
CA ALA A 37 -22.83 2.44 -7.97
C ALA A 37 -21.49 2.92 -7.44
N ALA A 38 -21.13 4.16 -7.76
CA ALA A 38 -20.08 4.83 -7.05
C ALA A 38 -20.48 4.68 -5.59
N ILE A 39 -19.76 3.82 -4.87
CA ILE A 39 -19.74 3.91 -3.42
C ILE A 39 -18.99 5.21 -3.20
N VAL A 40 -19.68 6.33 -3.37
CA VAL A 40 -19.34 7.60 -2.79
C VAL A 40 -19.60 7.41 -1.31
N GLY A 41 -18.75 6.63 -0.66
CA GLY A 41 -18.33 7.03 0.65
C GLY A 41 -17.49 8.27 0.39
N ASP A 42 -18.00 9.44 0.77
CA ASP A 42 -17.09 10.53 1.06
C ASP A 42 -15.91 9.93 1.85
N PRO A 43 -14.64 10.22 1.51
CA PRO A 43 -13.58 9.99 2.47
C PRO A 43 -14.06 10.70 3.73
N VAL A 44 -14.35 9.94 4.80
CA VAL A 44 -14.94 10.53 5.99
C VAL A 44 -13.85 11.30 6.71
N LEU A 45 -13.51 12.47 6.16
CA LEU A 45 -12.67 13.48 6.74
C LEU A 45 -13.39 13.93 8.01
N GLY A 46 -12.94 13.42 9.16
CA GLY A 46 -13.53 13.73 10.47
C GLY A 46 -14.50 12.68 11.04
N ALA A 47 -14.53 11.45 10.52
CA ALA A 47 -14.86 10.32 11.42
C ALA A 47 -13.74 10.22 12.45
N ASP A 48 -13.99 9.56 13.58
CA ASP A 48 -12.95 9.15 14.53
C ASP A 48 -11.97 8.19 13.85
N ASP A 49 -11.13 8.72 12.96
CA ASP A 49 -10.13 7.98 12.22
C ASP A 49 -9.01 7.69 13.23
N PRO A 50 -8.91 6.43 13.69
CA PRO A 50 -8.05 6.11 14.82
C PRO A 50 -6.59 6.43 14.54
N ILE A 51 -6.18 6.46 13.26
CA ILE A 51 -4.79 6.71 12.88
C ILE A 51 -4.40 8.19 13.05
N LEU A 52 -5.36 9.11 13.13
CA LEU A 52 -5.09 10.53 13.31
C LEU A 52 -4.45 10.81 14.67
N GLY A 53 -3.39 11.61 14.69
CA GLY A 53 -2.53 11.85 15.84
C GLY A 53 -1.53 10.72 16.14
N SER A 54 -1.57 9.61 15.41
CA SER A 54 -0.58 8.54 15.56
C SER A 54 0.72 8.85 14.80
N LYS A 55 1.73 7.99 14.98
CA LYS A 55 2.98 8.04 14.19
C LYS A 55 2.78 7.77 12.70
N HIS A 56 1.62 7.26 12.30
CA HIS A 56 1.23 7.05 10.90
C HIS A 56 0.17 8.08 10.45
N ASP A 57 -0.02 9.17 11.22
CA ASP A 57 -0.77 10.34 10.76
C ASP A 57 0.15 11.25 9.95
N PHE A 58 -0.01 11.22 8.63
CA PHE A 58 0.77 12.04 7.70
C PHE A 58 0.03 13.32 7.28
N THR A 59 -1.05 13.72 7.98
CA THR A 59 -1.90 14.88 7.60
C THR A 59 -1.55 16.18 8.29
N GLY A 60 -0.27 16.55 8.24
CA GLY A 60 0.16 17.79 8.85
C GLY A 60 0.48 17.62 10.34
N LEU A 61 1.54 16.86 10.60
CA LEU A 61 2.27 16.81 11.88
C LEU A 61 2.48 18.20 12.52
N ASN A 62 2.48 19.25 11.71
CA ASN A 62 2.77 20.63 12.07
C ASN A 62 1.67 21.31 12.89
N ASP A 63 0.46 21.44 12.35
CA ASP A 63 -0.62 22.15 13.02
C ASP A 63 -1.10 21.42 14.28
N ARG A 64 -1.04 20.08 14.28
CA ARG A 64 -1.42 19.24 15.42
C ARG A 64 -0.37 19.23 16.54
N ALA A 65 0.92 19.32 16.21
CA ALA A 65 1.99 19.40 17.20
C ALA A 65 2.37 20.86 17.56
N GLY A 66 1.72 21.86 16.95
CA GLY A 66 2.01 23.28 17.19
C GLY A 66 3.39 23.72 16.69
N VAL A 67 3.95 23.01 15.72
CA VAL A 67 5.26 23.31 15.11
C VAL A 67 5.08 23.66 13.64
N VAL A 68 5.89 24.59 13.13
CA VAL A 68 5.95 24.83 11.68
C VAL A 68 7.00 23.88 11.12
N ALA A 69 6.64 23.00 10.18
CA ALA A 69 7.66 22.23 9.47
C ALA A 69 8.64 23.19 8.84
N MET A 70 9.91 22.83 8.90
CA MET A 70 10.88 23.42 8.02
C MET A 70 10.40 23.22 6.56
N SER A 71 10.22 24.31 5.82
CA SER A 71 9.93 24.25 4.38
C SER A 71 11.04 23.46 3.69
N GLY A 72 10.71 22.61 2.71
CA GLY A 72 11.69 21.75 2.06
C GLY A 72 11.76 20.34 2.65
N VAL A 73 11.96 20.18 3.96
CA VAL A 73 12.29 18.87 4.55
C VAL A 73 11.08 18.00 4.90
N ALA A 74 9.86 18.46 4.61
CA ALA A 74 8.66 17.65 4.77
C ALA A 74 8.52 16.61 3.64
N PHE A 75 7.66 15.64 3.87
CA PHE A 75 7.07 14.78 2.84
C PHE A 75 5.84 15.47 2.25
N SER A 76 5.46 15.16 1.01
CA SER A 76 4.29 15.75 0.33
C SER A 76 3.03 15.50 1.16
N ASP A 77 2.29 16.57 1.48
CA ASP A 77 0.99 16.45 2.15
C ASP A 77 -0.12 16.21 1.12
N TYR A 78 -0.65 14.99 1.11
CA TYR A 78 -1.74 14.59 0.23
C TYR A 78 -3.15 14.90 0.80
N GLY A 79 -3.24 15.53 1.98
CA GLY A 79 -4.49 16.03 2.56
C GLY A 79 -5.27 15.04 3.42
N TYR A 80 -4.95 13.73 3.39
CA TYR A 80 -5.50 12.73 4.33
C TYR A 80 -4.54 11.54 4.52
N SER A 81 -4.57 10.86 5.68
CA SER A 81 -3.54 9.88 6.06
C SER A 81 -3.69 8.53 5.37
N CYS A 82 -4.90 8.19 4.94
CA CYS A 82 -5.18 6.89 4.33
C CYS A 82 -4.48 6.73 2.97
N VAL A 83 -4.27 7.82 2.20
CA VAL A 83 -3.73 7.73 0.84
C VAL A 83 -2.30 7.19 0.76
N TYR A 84 -1.51 7.34 1.83
CA TYR A 84 -0.16 6.81 1.87
C TYR A 84 -0.14 5.27 1.86
N CYS A 85 -1.29 4.63 2.15
CA CYS A 85 -1.43 3.17 2.12
C CYS A 85 -2.48 2.72 1.10
N HIS A 86 -3.65 3.35 1.10
CA HIS A 86 -4.82 2.92 0.33
C HIS A 86 -4.95 3.70 -0.97
N ILE A 87 -5.43 3.00 -2.00
CA ILE A 87 -5.76 3.61 -3.29
C ILE A 87 -6.85 4.68 -3.03
N PRO A 88 -6.63 5.92 -3.49
CA PRO A 88 -7.58 7.00 -3.25
C PRO A 88 -8.93 6.67 -3.92
N PRO A 89 -10.08 7.08 -3.34
CA PRO A 89 -11.41 6.71 -3.85
C PRO A 89 -11.64 7.06 -5.32
N GLU A 90 -11.04 8.15 -5.80
CA GLU A 90 -11.08 8.58 -7.21
C GLU A 90 -10.40 7.61 -8.19
N GLU A 91 -9.48 6.79 -7.71
CA GLU A 91 -8.79 5.73 -8.46
C GLU A 91 -9.37 4.35 -8.14
N ALA A 92 -10.62 4.28 -7.65
CA ALA A 92 -11.29 3.03 -7.36
C ALA A 92 -11.34 2.12 -8.60
N GLY A 93 -10.77 0.92 -8.47
CA GLY A 93 -10.67 -0.06 -9.55
C GLY A 93 -9.36 0.02 -10.36
N ALA A 94 -8.48 0.98 -10.07
CA ALA A 94 -7.12 0.96 -10.57
C ALA A 94 -6.35 -0.25 -10.02
N VAL A 95 -5.40 -0.74 -10.82
CA VAL A 95 -4.53 -1.87 -10.46
C VAL A 95 -3.12 -1.30 -10.25
N PRO A 96 -2.66 -1.10 -9.00
CA PRO A 96 -1.34 -0.50 -8.74
C PRO A 96 -0.19 -1.22 -9.45
N ALA A 97 -0.28 -2.55 -9.60
CA ALA A 97 0.74 -3.36 -10.25
C ALA A 97 1.04 -2.94 -11.70
N ASP A 98 0.08 -2.37 -12.42
CA ASP A 98 0.28 -1.84 -13.79
C ASP A 98 1.26 -0.65 -13.83
N PHE A 99 1.50 -0.03 -12.67
CA PHE A 99 2.39 1.11 -12.47
C PHE A 99 3.61 0.78 -11.59
N GLY A 100 3.87 -0.50 -11.31
CA GLY A 100 4.93 -0.93 -10.39
C GLY A 100 4.55 -0.81 -8.90
N GLY A 101 3.25 -0.69 -8.61
CA GLY A 101 2.66 -0.68 -7.28
C GLY A 101 2.53 -2.06 -6.66
N ILE A 102 2.48 -2.10 -5.33
CA ILE A 102 2.12 -3.29 -4.55
C ILE A 102 0.63 -3.55 -4.80
N ASP A 103 0.28 -4.79 -5.13
CA ASP A 103 -1.11 -5.15 -5.41
C ASP A 103 -2.04 -4.82 -4.23
N GLY A 104 -3.12 -4.09 -4.51
CA GLY A 104 -4.09 -3.59 -3.54
C GLY A 104 -3.66 -2.38 -2.70
N TRP A 105 -2.45 -1.84 -2.89
CA TRP A 105 -1.92 -0.75 -2.07
C TRP A 105 -1.37 0.41 -2.90
N ASN A 106 -1.46 1.62 -2.36
CA ASN A 106 -1.01 2.84 -3.00
C ASN A 106 0.49 3.13 -2.75
N ARG A 107 1.31 2.10 -2.85
CA ARG A 107 2.77 2.15 -2.62
C ARG A 107 3.47 1.41 -3.75
N TYR A 108 4.62 1.91 -4.18
CA TYR A 108 5.47 1.16 -5.12
C TYR A 108 6.08 -0.06 -4.45
N VAL A 109 6.46 -1.07 -5.24
CA VAL A 109 7.19 -2.25 -4.77
C VAL A 109 8.69 -1.89 -4.65
N PRO A 110 9.30 -1.92 -3.46
CA PRO A 110 10.75 -1.89 -3.32
C PRO A 110 11.45 -3.00 -4.09
N ALA A 111 12.74 -2.81 -4.40
CA ALA A 111 13.52 -3.83 -5.11
C ALA A 111 13.70 -5.09 -4.24
N LEU A 112 12.93 -6.14 -4.55
CA LEU A 112 12.89 -7.41 -3.79
C LEU A 112 14.25 -8.08 -3.67
N SER A 113 15.12 -7.93 -4.69
CA SER A 113 16.48 -8.48 -4.70
C SER A 113 17.40 -7.94 -3.59
N ASN A 114 17.02 -6.84 -2.93
CA ASN A 114 17.81 -6.26 -1.86
C ASN A 114 17.55 -6.94 -0.51
N TYR A 115 16.48 -7.71 -0.37
CA TYR A 115 16.10 -8.30 0.90
C TYR A 115 16.93 -9.53 1.24
N LYS A 116 17.50 -9.52 2.44
CA LYS A 116 18.11 -10.71 3.06
C LYS A 116 17.13 -11.24 4.08
N LEU A 117 16.46 -12.32 3.74
CA LEU A 117 15.50 -12.94 4.64
C LEU A 117 16.16 -13.88 5.62
N TYR A 118 15.44 -14.11 6.72
CA TYR A 118 15.76 -15.10 7.73
C TYR A 118 15.95 -16.48 7.08
N ASP A 119 17.01 -17.17 7.48
CA ASP A 119 17.30 -18.53 7.04
C ASP A 119 18.00 -19.28 8.19
N SER A 120 17.48 -20.46 8.53
CA SER A 120 18.09 -21.31 9.54
C SER A 120 17.79 -22.78 9.28
N VAL A 121 18.58 -23.66 9.90
CA VAL A 121 18.39 -25.12 9.82
C VAL A 121 17.13 -25.62 10.53
N ASN A 122 16.58 -24.81 11.44
CA ASN A 122 15.37 -25.12 12.21
C ASN A 122 14.16 -24.32 11.70
N LEU A 123 14.29 -23.69 10.53
CA LEU A 123 13.19 -22.99 9.88
C LEU A 123 12.66 -23.83 8.73
N ASP A 124 11.54 -24.49 8.97
CA ASP A 124 10.93 -25.41 8.00
C ASP A 124 10.27 -24.67 6.84
N ASN A 125 9.63 -23.54 7.13
CA ASN A 125 8.93 -22.76 6.13
C ASN A 125 9.68 -21.49 5.75
N LYS A 126 10.40 -21.57 4.63
CA LYS A 126 11.19 -20.46 4.10
C LYS A 126 10.37 -19.68 3.08
N THR A 127 10.54 -18.37 3.07
CA THR A 127 10.08 -17.52 1.97
C THR A 127 11.28 -16.94 1.24
N ALA A 128 11.12 -16.76 -0.08
CA ALA A 128 12.16 -16.16 -0.92
C ALA A 128 12.03 -14.64 -0.97
N GLU A 129 10.82 -14.10 -0.81
CA GLU A 129 10.53 -12.68 -0.92
C GLU A 129 9.41 -12.30 0.07
N PRO A 130 9.40 -11.06 0.61
CA PRO A 130 8.24 -10.60 1.35
C PRO A 130 7.04 -10.44 0.41
N ASN A 131 5.86 -10.79 0.90
CA ASN A 131 4.63 -10.73 0.11
C ASN A 131 4.00 -9.33 0.18
N PRO A 132 2.96 -9.04 -0.63
CA PRO A 132 2.36 -7.70 -0.71
C PRO A 132 1.95 -7.08 0.63
N ILE A 133 1.49 -7.88 1.60
CA ILE A 133 1.03 -7.37 2.90
C ILE A 133 2.20 -6.84 3.72
N SER A 134 3.28 -7.61 3.83
CA SER A 134 4.47 -7.15 4.54
C SER A 134 5.26 -6.11 3.74
N MET A 135 5.25 -6.22 2.40
CA MET A 135 5.85 -5.23 1.51
C MET A 135 5.23 -3.84 1.66
N LEU A 136 3.94 -3.73 2.00
CA LEU A 136 3.34 -2.43 2.32
C LEU A 136 4.12 -1.72 3.44
N CYS A 137 4.33 -2.42 4.55
CA CYS A 137 5.04 -1.86 5.71
C CYS A 137 6.50 -1.57 5.34
N LEU A 138 7.16 -2.54 4.69
CA LEU A 138 8.55 -2.41 4.29
C LEU A 138 8.77 -1.29 3.28
N SER A 139 7.79 -0.95 2.44
CA SER A 139 7.90 0.18 1.52
C SER A 139 8.19 1.52 2.19
N CYS A 140 7.88 1.67 3.49
CA CYS A 140 8.31 2.82 4.29
C CYS A 140 9.49 2.46 5.20
N HIS A 141 9.46 1.28 5.81
CA HIS A 141 10.38 0.86 6.88
C HIS A 141 11.72 0.30 6.41
N ASP A 142 11.87 -0.03 5.13
CA ASP A 142 13.11 -0.55 4.55
C ASP A 142 14.14 0.55 4.20
N GLY A 143 13.71 1.81 4.25
CA GLY A 143 14.55 2.97 3.96
C GLY A 143 15.04 3.06 2.51
N THR A 144 14.40 2.39 1.55
CA THR A 144 14.81 2.39 0.14
C THR A 144 14.11 3.46 -0.71
N MET A 145 12.97 3.96 -0.24
CA MET A 145 12.14 4.94 -0.94
C MET A 145 11.55 5.96 0.03
N ALA A 146 11.06 7.07 -0.52
CA ALA A 146 10.48 8.14 0.28
C ALA A 146 9.14 7.74 0.91
N VAL A 147 8.84 8.30 2.08
CA VAL A 147 7.62 7.98 2.85
C VAL A 147 6.34 8.48 2.16
N ASP A 148 6.42 9.55 1.38
CA ASP A 148 5.34 10.11 0.55
C ASP A 148 5.24 9.50 -0.86
N MET A 149 6.08 8.53 -1.20
CA MET A 149 6.10 7.97 -2.55
C MET A 149 4.92 7.02 -2.82
N VAL A 150 3.80 7.58 -3.29
CA VAL A 150 2.57 6.86 -3.64
C VAL A 150 2.41 6.65 -5.14
N VAL A 151 1.66 5.62 -5.54
CA VAL A 151 1.38 5.31 -6.96
C VAL A 151 0.39 6.33 -7.54
N PHE A 152 -0.68 6.58 -6.80
CA PHE A 152 -1.78 7.45 -7.14
C PHE A 152 -1.86 8.60 -6.15
N LYS A 153 -1.79 9.83 -6.67
CA LYS A 153 -1.94 11.04 -5.87
C LYS A 153 -3.42 11.48 -5.89
N PRO A 154 -3.95 12.04 -4.79
CA PRO A 154 -5.32 12.53 -4.80
C PRO A 154 -5.55 13.62 -5.84
N ALA A 155 -6.77 13.72 -6.34
CA ALA A 155 -7.15 14.76 -7.30
C ALA A 155 -7.00 16.19 -6.72
N THR A 156 -6.99 16.32 -5.39
CA THR A 156 -6.80 17.59 -4.66
C THR A 156 -5.34 18.01 -4.53
N PHE A 157 -4.39 17.13 -4.85
CA PHE A 157 -2.97 17.44 -4.72
C PHE A 157 -2.49 18.35 -5.87
N ASP A 158 -1.93 19.51 -5.52
CA ASP A 158 -1.32 20.43 -6.47
C ASP A 158 0.21 20.29 -6.45
N PRO A 159 0.83 19.64 -7.46
CA PRO A 159 2.28 19.46 -7.50
C PRO A 159 3.04 20.78 -7.67
N ALA A 160 2.39 21.88 -8.09
CA ALA A 160 3.05 23.17 -8.22
C ALA A 160 3.29 23.86 -6.86
N LEU A 161 2.59 23.40 -5.81
CA LEU A 161 2.72 23.89 -4.44
C LEU A 161 3.57 22.96 -3.56
N ASP A 162 3.98 21.81 -4.10
CA ASP A 162 4.79 20.84 -3.38
C ASP A 162 6.27 21.25 -3.41
N ASP A 163 6.83 21.42 -2.22
CA ASP A 163 8.25 21.75 -2.00
C ASP A 163 8.90 20.68 -1.11
N ALA A 164 8.39 19.44 -1.14
CA ALA A 164 8.90 18.33 -0.35
C ALA A 164 10.23 17.80 -0.88
N MET A 165 11.12 17.41 0.04
CA MET A 165 12.40 16.76 -0.27
C MET A 165 12.28 15.25 -0.48
N HIS A 166 11.09 14.69 -0.27
CA HIS A 166 10.79 13.26 -0.42
C HIS A 166 11.77 12.38 0.38
N MET A 167 11.68 12.51 1.71
CA MET A 167 12.60 11.84 2.62
C MET A 167 12.27 10.35 2.78
N ARG A 168 13.31 9.52 2.80
CA ARG A 168 13.24 8.11 3.21
C ARG A 168 13.55 7.98 4.70
N LEU A 169 13.10 6.89 5.30
CA LEU A 169 13.58 6.53 6.64
C LEU A 169 15.06 6.15 6.60
N ASN A 170 15.84 6.68 7.53
CA ASN A 170 17.28 6.44 7.60
C ASN A 170 17.71 6.25 9.07
N ALA A 171 18.42 5.16 9.35
CA ALA A 171 18.91 4.81 10.68
C ALA A 171 20.24 5.49 11.03
N GLU A 172 20.93 6.08 10.06
CA GLU A 172 22.22 6.74 10.28
C GLU A 172 22.06 8.08 11.02
N ASP A 173 23.08 8.49 11.76
CA ASP A 173 23.10 9.79 12.47
C ASP A 173 23.60 10.92 11.55
N ASN A 174 22.91 11.14 10.42
CA ASN A 174 23.26 12.15 9.41
C ASN A 174 22.07 13.07 9.06
N ILE A 175 22.29 14.11 8.25
CA ILE A 175 21.26 15.10 7.93
C ILE A 175 20.06 14.53 7.16
N GLU A 176 20.25 13.39 6.48
CA GLU A 176 19.19 12.67 5.76
C GLU A 176 18.37 11.77 6.70
N SER A 177 18.69 11.72 7.99
CA SER A 177 17.92 11.01 8.99
C SER A 177 16.96 11.95 9.69
N CYS A 178 15.67 11.60 9.65
CA CYS A 178 14.66 12.27 10.45
C CYS A 178 15.06 12.28 11.93
N GLY A 179 15.66 11.21 12.44
CA GLY A 179 16.10 11.08 13.84
C GLY A 179 17.18 12.09 14.25
N LYS A 180 17.92 12.67 13.31
CA LYS A 180 18.92 13.70 13.60
C LYS A 180 18.29 14.97 14.17
N CYS A 181 17.13 15.33 13.63
CA CYS A 181 16.36 16.50 14.06
C CYS A 181 15.19 16.10 15.00
N HIS A 182 14.69 14.87 14.87
CA HIS A 182 13.62 14.28 15.66
C HIS A 182 14.21 13.25 16.65
N ASN A 183 15.07 13.71 17.56
CA ASN A 183 15.86 12.87 18.47
C ASN A 183 15.18 12.54 19.82
N GLY A 184 13.89 12.86 19.96
CA GLY A 184 13.13 12.78 21.21
C GLY A 184 13.02 14.08 22.00
N ASP A 185 13.83 15.11 21.71
CA ASP A 185 13.79 16.40 22.42
C ASP A 185 12.89 17.43 21.73
N ILE A 186 12.92 17.47 20.40
CA ILE A 186 12.14 18.42 19.56
C ILE A 186 10.99 17.68 18.85
N ALA A 187 11.18 16.40 18.54
CA ALA A 187 10.19 15.51 17.94
C ALA A 187 10.60 14.03 18.10
N HIS A 188 9.68 13.08 17.83
CA HIS A 188 9.85 11.65 18.14
C HIS A 188 11.03 10.96 17.42
N ASP A 189 11.82 10.17 18.16
CA ASP A 189 12.82 9.27 17.57
C ASP A 189 12.16 8.14 16.77
N ILE A 190 12.53 8.07 15.48
CA ILE A 190 12.06 7.07 14.53
C ILE A 190 13.17 6.12 14.07
N THR A 191 14.39 6.27 14.57
CA THR A 191 15.57 5.46 14.18
C THR A 191 15.31 3.97 14.41
N VAL A 192 14.74 3.63 15.57
CA VAL A 192 14.36 2.25 15.94
C VAL A 192 13.20 1.67 15.11
N LYS A 193 12.66 2.44 14.16
CA LYS A 193 11.59 2.00 13.25
C LYS A 193 12.10 1.79 11.84
N VAL A 194 13.38 2.03 11.57
CA VAL A 194 14.00 1.66 10.30
C VAL A 194 14.45 0.21 10.39
N LEU A 195 13.78 -0.69 9.66
CA LEU A 195 14.12 -2.11 9.61
C LEU A 195 15.24 -2.35 8.59
N GLY A 196 15.19 -1.63 7.47
CA GLY A 196 16.10 -1.88 6.37
C GLY A 196 15.69 -3.10 5.53
N THR A 197 16.63 -3.60 4.74
CA THR A 197 16.43 -4.75 3.85
C THR A 197 17.07 -6.04 4.39
N ASP A 198 17.78 -5.98 5.52
CA ASP A 198 18.37 -7.14 6.17
C ASP A 198 17.46 -7.62 7.31
N LEU A 199 16.57 -8.57 7.01
CA LEU A 199 15.56 -9.08 7.93
C LEU A 199 16.00 -10.34 8.69
N ARG A 200 17.30 -10.65 8.68
CA ARG A 200 17.82 -11.90 9.28
C ARG A 200 17.75 -11.92 10.81
N ASN A 201 17.66 -10.76 11.44
CA ASN A 201 17.51 -10.58 12.89
C ASN A 201 16.07 -10.26 13.30
N ASP A 202 15.13 -10.19 12.36
CA ASP A 202 13.72 -9.90 12.61
C ASP A 202 12.90 -11.17 12.80
N HIS A 203 11.70 -11.00 13.38
CA HIS A 203 10.75 -12.10 13.45
C HIS A 203 10.29 -12.46 12.03
N PRO A 204 10.27 -13.76 11.68
CA PRO A 204 9.87 -14.15 10.33
C PRO A 204 8.44 -13.75 9.94
N ILE A 205 8.30 -13.25 8.70
CA ILE A 205 7.07 -12.68 8.08
C ILE A 205 6.98 -13.04 6.60
N SER A 206 5.78 -13.06 6.01
CA SER A 206 5.51 -13.58 4.66
C SER A 206 5.78 -15.07 4.53
N MET A 207 5.43 -15.82 5.57
CA MET A 207 5.51 -17.28 5.59
C MET A 207 4.18 -17.88 6.03
N LYS A 208 3.85 -19.07 5.52
CA LYS A 208 2.70 -19.83 6.03
C LYS A 208 2.93 -20.20 7.51
N TYR A 209 1.91 -19.99 8.31
CA TYR A 209 1.95 -20.28 9.74
C TYR A 209 2.06 -21.80 9.99
N ALA A 210 3.04 -22.20 10.80
CA ALA A 210 3.36 -23.61 11.06
C ALA A 210 2.26 -24.36 11.82
N GLY A 211 1.47 -23.67 12.65
CA GLY A 211 0.33 -24.27 13.35
C GLY A 211 -0.86 -24.63 12.43
N LEU A 212 -0.82 -24.29 11.14
CA LEU A 212 -1.84 -24.69 10.18
C LEU A 212 -1.62 -26.12 9.69
N GLY A 213 -2.58 -27.00 10.00
CA GLY A 213 -2.53 -28.41 9.61
C GLY A 213 -2.00 -29.34 10.71
N PHE A 214 -1.72 -28.83 11.91
CA PHE A 214 -1.34 -29.59 13.11
C PHE A 214 -0.04 -30.40 13.02
N GLU A 215 0.85 -30.12 12.06
CA GLU A 215 2.07 -30.92 11.86
C GLU A 215 3.25 -30.49 12.74
N ASP A 216 3.18 -29.35 13.43
CA ASP A 216 4.19 -28.90 14.38
C ASP A 216 3.62 -28.70 15.79
N ALA A 217 4.06 -29.53 16.74
CA ALA A 217 3.64 -29.51 18.13
C ALA A 217 4.16 -28.29 18.91
N ASP A 218 5.16 -27.59 18.37
CA ASP A 218 5.72 -26.39 18.98
C ASP A 218 4.87 -25.13 18.70
N PHE A 219 3.85 -25.27 17.84
CA PHE A 219 2.92 -24.20 17.46
C PHE A 219 1.49 -24.50 17.88
N ARG A 220 0.81 -23.45 18.34
CA ARG A 220 -0.62 -23.49 18.68
C ARG A 220 -1.45 -23.41 17.40
N PRO A 221 -2.49 -24.24 17.22
CA PRO A 221 -3.44 -24.03 16.15
C PRO A 221 -4.17 -22.68 16.36
N PRO A 222 -4.55 -21.99 15.28
CA PRO A 222 -5.35 -20.77 15.41
C PRO A 222 -6.73 -21.10 15.99
N ASP A 223 -7.27 -20.20 16.82
CA ASP A 223 -8.57 -20.35 17.46
C ASP A 223 -9.73 -20.26 16.43
N ASN A 224 -9.51 -19.54 15.33
CA ASN A 224 -10.48 -19.33 14.26
C ASN A 224 -9.79 -19.14 12.89
N PRO A 225 -10.54 -19.13 11.76
CA PRO A 225 -9.93 -18.99 10.42
C PRO A 225 -9.08 -17.72 10.22
N ASN A 226 -9.31 -16.69 11.05
CA ASN A 226 -8.63 -15.40 10.95
C ASN A 226 -7.45 -15.28 11.92
N GLY A 227 -7.18 -16.26 12.79
CA GLY A 227 -6.08 -16.22 13.76
C GLY A 227 -6.53 -16.58 15.18
N PHE A 228 -6.20 -15.72 16.14
CA PHE A 228 -6.29 -16.00 17.58
C PHE A 228 -7.23 -15.02 18.30
N ASP A 229 -7.83 -15.48 19.39
CA ASP A 229 -8.86 -14.74 20.12
C ASP A 229 -8.32 -13.49 20.84
N ASN A 230 -7.01 -13.43 21.08
CA ASN A 230 -6.35 -12.25 21.67
C ASN A 230 -6.13 -11.10 20.68
N GLY A 231 -6.57 -11.26 19.42
CA GLY A 231 -6.53 -10.22 18.39
C GLY A 231 -5.40 -10.38 17.37
N VAL A 232 -4.44 -11.28 17.60
CA VAL A 232 -3.40 -11.64 16.60
C VAL A 232 -4.06 -12.33 15.41
N LYS A 233 -3.70 -11.92 14.18
CA LYS A 233 -4.38 -12.35 12.95
C LYS A 233 -3.47 -13.06 11.97
N LEU A 234 -3.98 -14.05 11.25
CA LEU A 234 -3.28 -14.63 10.09
C LEU A 234 -3.91 -14.08 8.81
N TYR A 235 -3.09 -13.84 7.79
CA TYR A 235 -3.55 -13.33 6.50
C TYR A 235 -3.37 -14.43 5.46
N ASN A 236 -4.49 -15.02 5.02
CA ASN A 236 -4.47 -16.20 4.14
C ASN A 236 -3.59 -17.33 4.71
N GLY A 237 -3.63 -17.52 6.03
CA GLY A 237 -2.82 -18.50 6.73
C GLY A 237 -1.32 -18.17 6.83
N GLN A 238 -0.92 -16.94 6.52
CA GLN A 238 0.46 -16.47 6.65
C GLN A 238 0.64 -15.53 7.84
N VAL A 239 1.86 -15.53 8.37
CA VAL A 239 2.35 -14.58 9.36
C VAL A 239 2.89 -13.36 8.62
N GLU A 240 2.38 -12.17 8.93
CA GLU A 240 2.79 -10.90 8.33
C GLU A 240 3.12 -9.86 9.41
N CYS A 241 3.66 -8.71 9.03
CA CYS A 241 3.75 -7.56 9.95
C CYS A 241 2.38 -7.27 10.61
N MET A 242 1.30 -7.27 9.81
CA MET A 242 -0.06 -7.00 10.30
C MET A 242 -0.65 -8.12 11.18
N THR A 243 0.04 -9.25 11.35
CA THR A 243 -0.35 -10.33 12.28
C THR A 243 -0.24 -9.87 13.72
N CYS A 244 0.81 -9.11 14.02
CA CYS A 244 1.09 -8.57 15.34
C CYS A 244 0.73 -7.09 15.44
N HIS A 245 0.83 -6.35 14.33
CA HIS A 245 0.59 -4.90 14.29
C HIS A 245 -0.80 -4.54 13.73
N ASN A 246 -1.43 -3.53 14.31
CA ASN A 246 -2.71 -2.97 13.88
C ASN A 246 -2.60 -1.47 13.68
N VAL A 247 -2.29 -1.05 12.45
CA VAL A 247 -2.12 0.37 12.10
C VAL A 247 -3.38 1.21 12.34
N HIS A 248 -4.56 0.59 12.31
CA HIS A 248 -5.83 1.24 12.61
C HIS A 248 -6.17 1.30 14.11
N ASP A 249 -5.23 0.94 14.99
CA ASP A 249 -5.41 1.03 16.43
C ASP A 249 -4.09 1.47 17.09
N PRO A 250 -3.86 2.79 17.23
CA PRO A 250 -2.66 3.29 17.88
C PRO A 250 -2.77 3.37 19.40
N SER A 251 -3.79 2.76 20.02
CA SER A 251 -3.96 2.78 21.47
C SER A 251 -2.82 2.07 22.22
N ARG A 252 -2.04 1.25 21.52
CA ARG A 252 -0.92 0.48 22.07
C ARG A 252 0.39 0.88 21.43
N GLU A 253 1.44 0.84 22.25
CA GLU A 253 2.80 1.04 21.77
C GLU A 253 3.12 0.04 20.67
N LEU A 254 3.83 0.51 19.64
CA LEU A 254 4.17 -0.27 18.44
C LEU A 254 2.95 -0.85 17.71
N LEU A 255 1.74 -0.34 17.94
CA LEU A 255 0.52 -0.80 17.29
C LEU A 255 0.19 -2.27 17.59
N LEU A 256 0.60 -2.81 18.73
CA LEU A 256 0.47 -4.25 18.98
C LEU A 256 -0.99 -4.71 19.19
N ARG A 257 -1.36 -5.83 18.58
CA ARG A 257 -2.67 -6.50 18.71
C ARG A 257 -2.86 -7.20 20.03
N ALA A 258 -1.79 -7.54 20.73
CA ALA A 258 -1.79 -8.09 22.08
C ALA A 258 -0.59 -7.53 22.86
N ASN A 259 -0.53 -7.77 24.17
CA ASN A 259 0.61 -7.30 24.96
C ASN A 259 1.90 -8.02 24.55
N ALA A 260 3.04 -7.31 24.59
CA ALA A 260 4.33 -7.82 24.13
C ALA A 260 4.74 -9.12 24.85
N GLU A 261 4.38 -9.27 26.13
CA GLU A 261 4.75 -10.41 26.97
C GLU A 261 4.03 -11.70 26.58
N VAL A 262 2.89 -11.60 25.88
CA VAL A 262 2.06 -12.76 25.49
C VAL A 262 2.09 -13.05 23.99
N LEU A 263 2.70 -12.17 23.19
CA LEU A 263 2.74 -12.27 21.74
C LEU A 263 3.41 -13.57 21.27
N CYS A 264 4.58 -13.90 21.84
CA CYS A 264 5.29 -15.14 21.51
C CYS A 264 4.43 -16.37 21.84
N PHE A 265 3.81 -16.39 23.01
CA PHE A 265 2.98 -17.51 23.49
C PHE A 265 1.60 -17.60 22.83
N THR A 266 1.27 -16.64 21.97
CA THR A 266 0.07 -16.74 21.12
C THR A 266 0.24 -17.86 20.11
N CYS A 267 1.45 -17.96 19.54
CA CYS A 267 1.76 -18.93 18.51
C CYS A 267 2.61 -20.09 19.04
N HIS A 268 3.55 -19.84 19.96
CA HIS A 268 4.49 -20.85 20.43
C HIS A 268 4.02 -21.51 21.73
N THR A 269 4.25 -22.82 21.85
CA THR A 269 3.92 -23.60 23.05
C THR A 269 5.07 -23.69 24.06
N LYS A 270 6.23 -23.08 23.76
CA LYS A 270 7.45 -23.05 24.57
C LYS A 270 7.82 -21.63 24.97
#